data_AF-A0A158D8U9-F1
#
_entry.id   AF-A0A158D8U9-F1
#
_cell.length_a   1.000
_cell.length_b   1.000
_cell.length_c   1.000
_cell.angle_alpha   90.00
_cell.angle_beta   90.00
_cell.angle_gamma   90.00
#
_symmetry.space_group_name_H-M   'P 1'
#
loop_
_entity.id
_entity.type
_entity.pdbx_description
1 polymer ?
#
loop_
_entity_poly.entity_id
_entity_poly.type
_entity_poly.pdbx_seq_one_letter_code
_entity_poly.pdbx_strand_id
1 'polypeptide(L)'
;MDDANHPHVGEMTSERGHALVSSVQGELIERSPFELANANPLATTECYFNVSSVVPELLEVLPANLVRQELMNRCAEKSTTLVRAEEHVKIAALTAFSDGFSPIDEHYQFAITITGAIVEHTKQKRSNPRYERLYYALPHVINRSQPLPARKDYGLLDGRSFVLRGVKHTGRNAFLRRLCKMYGPPICAEPVALDAPPTVWYIPTLTVKLEECENLADVIHSMRQTFIAEIKDPTDAQKAVFRSLERRDAANAAIAACILLNVGLFILDGADVEHIGCDFESILAFAVQLKSYGIPILLSCTEAFFRRASLSTSRIGKALSGTVVTFRPFGPPDELEEDITFESEGTELDFDEWTSYCVFFWLGGLFGDKSRPMPKGLPKWTYEICMGRIGWLAAGFKALHEQLIWYPGTDLTKGFVTEIFEEQLAYCEDARRALRDAESGNGVSELSFTRFMDHFPANAAEKFKLVQSLAVTPKGRARR
;
A
#
# COMPACT_ATOMS: atom_id res chain seq x y z
N MET A 1 -10.74 -76.41 -14.81
CA MET A 1 -11.21 -75.60 -13.68
C MET A 1 -10.51 -74.27 -13.83
N ASP A 2 -11.30 -73.32 -14.29
CA ASP A 2 -11.19 -71.85 -14.30
C ASP A 2 -10.06 -71.27 -15.19
N ASP A 3 -10.39 -70.78 -16.39
CA ASP A 3 -10.78 -69.38 -16.72
C ASP A 3 -9.59 -68.42 -16.55
N ALA A 4 -9.22 -67.50 -17.44
CA ALA A 4 -9.59 -67.11 -18.80
C ALA A 4 -8.56 -66.04 -19.25
N ASN A 5 -8.41 -65.84 -20.56
CA ASN A 5 -8.13 -64.56 -21.23
C ASN A 5 -6.84 -63.74 -20.97
N HIS A 6 -5.98 -63.75 -22.01
CA HIS A 6 -5.26 -62.60 -22.58
C HIS A 6 -6.16 -61.35 -22.82
N PRO A 7 -5.64 -60.23 -23.38
CA PRO A 7 -4.67 -59.23 -22.89
C PRO A 7 -5.26 -57.79 -23.03
N HIS A 8 -4.57 -56.70 -22.64
CA HIS A 8 -4.69 -55.30 -23.14
C HIS A 8 -4.25 -54.27 -22.08
N VAL A 9 -3.27 -53.41 -22.37
CA VAL A 9 -3.38 -52.02 -22.90
C VAL A 9 -4.00 -51.01 -21.93
N GLY A 10 -3.23 -49.96 -21.65
CA GLY A 10 -3.63 -48.69 -21.03
C GLY A 10 -2.37 -47.91 -20.64
N GLU A 11 -1.82 -47.10 -21.54
CA GLU A 11 -2.05 -45.62 -21.61
C GLU A 11 -1.14 -44.85 -20.63
N MET A 12 -0.15 -44.10 -21.15
CA MET A 12 -0.24 -42.64 -21.37
C MET A 12 -0.38 -41.88 -20.03
N THR A 13 0.60 -41.12 -19.53
CA THR A 13 1.09 -39.87 -20.15
C THR A 13 2.06 -39.15 -19.19
N SER A 14 3.00 -38.41 -19.80
CA SER A 14 3.44 -37.07 -19.36
C SER A 14 4.15 -36.91 -18.02
N GLU A 15 5.42 -37.33 -17.97
CA GLU A 15 6.43 -36.60 -17.18
C GLU A 15 6.66 -35.22 -17.80
N ARG A 16 5.88 -34.23 -17.36
CA ARG A 16 6.27 -32.82 -17.42
C ARG A 16 6.05 -32.25 -16.03
N GLY A 17 7.12 -32.30 -15.24
CA GLY A 17 7.18 -31.68 -13.92
C GLY A 17 6.76 -30.22 -14.01
N HIS A 18 5.72 -29.87 -13.25
CA HIS A 18 5.36 -28.49 -13.02
C HIS A 18 6.41 -27.86 -12.09
N ALA A 19 7.42 -27.25 -12.69
CA ALA A 19 8.38 -26.40 -11.98
C ALA A 19 7.67 -25.14 -11.45
N LEU A 20 7.69 -24.95 -10.13
CA LEU A 20 7.33 -23.69 -9.49
C LEU A 20 8.57 -22.80 -9.44
N VAL A 21 8.49 -21.61 -10.05
CA VAL A 21 9.54 -20.60 -10.04
C VAL A 21 9.36 -19.70 -8.81
N SER A 22 10.40 -19.58 -8.00
CA SER A 22 10.47 -18.64 -6.87
C SER A 22 11.05 -17.29 -7.31
N SER A 23 10.49 -16.21 -6.77
CA SER A 23 10.74 -14.81 -7.15
C SER A 23 11.91 -14.12 -6.42
N VAL A 24 12.93 -14.85 -5.93
CA VAL A 24 14.08 -14.16 -5.31
C VAL A 24 15.44 -14.52 -5.92
N GLN A 25 15.68 -15.73 -6.42
CA GLN A 25 16.98 -16.06 -7.07
C GLN A 25 16.91 -17.10 -8.22
N GLY A 26 15.74 -17.37 -8.81
CA GLY A 26 15.66 -18.19 -10.03
C GLY A 26 16.08 -19.66 -9.89
N GLU A 27 16.29 -20.17 -8.68
CA GLU A 27 16.50 -21.60 -8.46
C GLU A 27 15.18 -22.36 -8.52
N LEU A 28 15.20 -23.47 -9.28
CA LEU A 28 14.13 -24.46 -9.35
C LEU A 28 14.02 -25.13 -7.99
N ILE A 29 12.96 -24.82 -7.24
CA ILE A 29 12.66 -25.54 -6.02
C ILE A 29 12.07 -26.90 -6.43
N GLU A 30 12.90 -27.95 -6.38
CA GLU A 30 12.51 -29.33 -6.71
C GLU A 30 11.65 -30.00 -5.62
N ARG A 31 11.54 -29.38 -4.44
CA ARG A 31 10.87 -29.95 -3.26
C ARG A 31 9.74 -29.07 -2.76
N SER A 32 8.60 -29.67 -2.41
CA SER A 32 7.47 -28.89 -1.90
C SER A 32 7.85 -28.17 -0.58
N PRO A 33 7.25 -27.02 -0.25
CA PRO A 33 7.46 -26.35 1.04
C PRO A 33 7.18 -27.26 2.26
N PHE A 34 6.31 -28.26 2.11
CA PHE A 34 6.08 -29.31 3.11
C PHE A 34 7.28 -30.24 3.28
N GLU A 35 7.96 -30.61 2.19
CA GLU A 35 9.20 -31.38 2.25
C GLU A 35 10.36 -30.56 2.84
N LEU A 36 10.38 -29.25 2.58
CA LEU A 36 11.36 -28.33 3.17
C LEU A 36 11.12 -28.08 4.66
N ALA A 37 9.85 -27.91 5.08
CA ALA A 37 9.45 -27.80 6.48
C ALA A 37 9.76 -29.09 7.25
N ASN A 38 9.44 -30.25 6.67
CA ASN A 38 9.76 -31.55 7.27
C ASN A 38 11.27 -31.86 7.31
N ALA A 39 12.07 -31.26 6.40
CA ALA A 39 13.53 -31.42 6.38
C ALA A 39 14.25 -30.52 7.38
N ASN A 40 13.62 -29.47 7.89
CA ASN A 40 14.20 -28.56 8.86
C ASN A 40 13.46 -28.69 10.20
N PRO A 41 14.07 -29.30 11.24
CA PRO A 41 13.40 -29.56 12.52
C PRO A 41 12.97 -28.31 13.30
N LEU A 42 13.37 -27.10 12.85
CA LEU A 42 12.93 -25.81 13.39
C LEU A 42 11.84 -25.12 12.56
N ALA A 43 11.51 -25.62 11.36
CA ALA A 43 10.50 -25.07 10.48
C ALA A 43 9.21 -25.90 10.58
N THR A 44 8.35 -25.58 11.53
CA THR A 44 7.01 -26.21 11.56
C THR A 44 6.16 -25.68 10.39
N THR A 45 5.21 -26.48 9.93
CA THR A 45 4.19 -26.05 8.94
C THR A 45 3.48 -24.77 9.39
N GLU A 46 3.26 -24.61 10.69
CA GLU A 46 2.74 -23.39 11.32
C GLU A 46 3.63 -22.16 11.04
N CYS A 47 4.95 -22.28 11.16
CA CYS A 47 5.90 -21.19 10.84
C CYS A 47 5.97 -20.87 9.34
N TYR A 48 5.71 -21.84 8.45
CA TYR A 48 5.84 -21.66 7.00
C TYR A 48 4.60 -21.06 6.33
N PHE A 49 3.41 -21.42 6.84
CA PHE A 49 2.11 -21.06 6.27
C PHE A 49 1.27 -20.13 7.15
N ASN A 50 1.77 -19.68 8.32
CA ASN A 50 0.97 -18.96 9.33
C ASN A 50 -0.38 -19.67 9.57
N VAL A 51 -0.32 -21.00 9.81
CA VAL A 51 -1.53 -21.79 10.05
C VAL A 51 -2.05 -21.46 11.44
N SER A 52 -3.32 -21.10 11.53
CA SER A 52 -4.01 -20.88 12.81
C SER A 52 -5.19 -21.82 12.93
N SER A 53 -5.31 -22.49 14.07
CA SER A 53 -6.49 -23.31 14.45
C SER A 53 -7.74 -22.47 14.74
N VAL A 54 -7.57 -21.15 14.81
CA VAL A 54 -8.63 -20.16 15.00
C VAL A 54 -8.59 -19.22 13.80
N VAL A 55 -9.72 -19.01 13.12
CA VAL A 55 -9.80 -17.95 12.10
C VAL A 55 -9.52 -16.63 12.84
N PRO A 56 -8.42 -15.91 12.55
CA PRO A 56 -8.15 -14.61 13.14
C PRO A 56 -9.02 -13.62 12.40
N GLU A 57 -10.25 -13.56 12.87
CA GLU A 57 -11.22 -12.68 12.30
C GLU A 57 -10.95 -11.30 12.87
N LEU A 58 -10.81 -10.30 11.99
CA LEU A 58 -11.13 -8.92 12.34
C LEU A 58 -12.64 -8.86 12.63
N LEU A 59 -13.07 -9.40 13.77
CA LEU A 59 -14.44 -9.30 14.30
C LEU A 59 -14.66 -7.97 15.01
N GLU A 60 -13.60 -7.30 15.40
CA GLU A 60 -13.67 -6.09 16.19
C GLU A 60 -12.74 -5.05 15.60
N VAL A 61 -13.23 -3.82 15.61
CA VAL A 61 -12.43 -2.67 15.21
C VAL A 61 -11.38 -2.47 16.30
N LEU A 62 -10.11 -2.39 15.89
CA LEU A 62 -9.02 -2.11 16.82
C LEU A 62 -9.32 -0.82 17.61
N PRO A 63 -9.13 -0.82 18.93
CA PRO A 63 -9.20 0.39 19.75
C PRO A 63 -8.34 1.53 19.18
N ALA A 64 -8.82 2.77 19.28
CA ALA A 64 -8.18 3.93 18.65
C ALA A 64 -6.72 4.17 19.10
N ASN A 65 -6.39 3.87 20.36
CA ASN A 65 -5.04 3.93 20.90
C ASN A 65 -4.10 2.90 20.24
N LEU A 66 -4.60 1.68 19.98
CA LEU A 66 -3.84 0.65 19.27
C LEU A 66 -3.64 1.00 17.80
N VAL A 67 -4.67 1.55 17.13
CA VAL A 67 -4.52 2.06 15.75
C VAL A 67 -3.46 3.16 15.69
N ARG A 68 -3.45 4.09 16.65
CA ARG A 68 -2.42 5.15 16.73
C ARG A 68 -1.03 4.55 16.90
N GLN A 69 -0.87 3.56 17.77
CA GLN A 69 0.40 2.88 18.00
C GLN A 69 0.89 2.11 16.76
N GLU A 70 0.01 1.39 16.06
CA GLU A 70 0.34 0.59 14.88
C GLU A 70 0.60 1.44 13.62
N LEU A 71 -0.04 2.60 13.51
CA LEU A 71 0.25 3.54 12.42
C LEU A 71 1.58 4.28 12.63
N MET A 72 1.97 4.53 13.87
CA MET A 72 3.25 5.13 14.19
C MET A 72 4.39 4.14 13.89
N ASN A 73 5.39 4.59 13.14
CA ASN A 73 6.55 3.76 12.82
C ASN A 73 7.83 4.55 13.03
N ARG A 74 8.64 4.14 14.02
CA ARG A 74 9.93 4.80 14.26
C ARG A 74 10.86 4.63 13.07
N CYS A 75 11.73 5.60 12.88
CA CYS A 75 12.67 5.63 11.75
C CYS A 75 13.86 4.67 11.94
N ALA A 76 14.27 4.44 13.19
CA ALA A 76 15.26 3.43 13.60
C ALA A 76 14.80 2.69 14.87
N GLU A 77 15.34 1.48 15.08
CA GLU A 77 15.06 0.66 16.26
C GLU A 77 15.56 1.37 17.53
N LYS A 78 14.76 1.35 18.60
CA LYS A 78 15.14 1.94 19.89
C LYS A 78 16.02 0.95 20.66
N SER A 79 17.26 0.77 20.22
CA SER A 79 18.23 -0.06 20.92
C SER A 79 19.37 0.78 21.51
N THR A 80 19.58 0.65 22.83
CA THR A 80 20.73 1.24 23.52
C THR A 80 22.07 0.69 23.02
N THR A 81 22.06 -0.48 22.37
CA THR A 81 23.26 -1.07 21.76
C THR A 81 23.68 -0.33 20.50
N LEU A 82 22.74 0.27 19.75
CA LEU A 82 23.05 1.02 18.53
C LEU A 82 23.88 2.27 18.81
N VAL A 83 23.74 2.89 19.99
CA VAL A 83 24.53 4.06 20.39
C VAL A 83 26.03 3.73 20.41
N ARG A 84 26.39 2.52 20.86
CA ARG A 84 27.77 2.04 20.99
C ARG A 84 28.22 1.16 19.84
N ALA A 85 27.35 0.87 18.89
CA ALA A 85 27.67 0.03 17.75
C ALA A 85 28.63 0.73 16.76
N GLU A 86 29.28 -0.07 15.93
CA GLU A 86 30.11 0.41 14.83
C GLU A 86 29.28 1.15 13.78
N GLU A 87 29.93 2.03 13.01
CA GLU A 87 29.30 2.92 12.01
C GLU A 87 28.42 2.15 11.02
N HIS A 88 28.91 1.01 10.51
CA HIS A 88 28.18 0.20 9.54
C HIS A 88 26.87 -0.38 10.11
N VAL A 89 26.83 -0.74 11.41
CA VAL A 89 25.63 -1.23 12.09
C VAL A 89 24.63 -0.09 12.31
N LYS A 90 25.14 1.09 12.67
CA LYS A 90 24.34 2.31 12.80
C LYS A 90 23.69 2.70 11.48
N ILE A 91 24.44 2.70 10.38
CA ILE A 91 23.93 2.98 9.04
C ILE A 91 22.89 1.93 8.63
N ALA A 92 23.15 0.64 8.91
CA ALA A 92 22.18 -0.43 8.64
C ALA A 92 20.85 -0.22 9.39
N ALA A 93 20.88 0.31 10.61
CA ALA A 93 19.68 0.63 11.38
C ALA A 93 18.86 1.81 10.79
N LEU A 94 19.47 2.67 9.96
CA LEU A 94 18.78 3.76 9.25
C LEU A 94 18.15 3.30 7.92
N THR A 95 18.25 2.02 7.55
CA THR A 95 17.64 1.52 6.29
C THR A 95 16.13 1.68 6.27
N ALA A 96 15.46 1.54 7.42
CA ALA A 96 14.01 1.71 7.56
C ALA A 96 13.57 3.18 7.75
N PHE A 97 14.49 4.14 7.70
CA PHE A 97 14.19 5.55 8.01
C PHE A 97 13.15 6.15 7.07
N SER A 98 13.15 5.74 5.80
CA SER A 98 12.16 6.15 4.79
C SER A 98 10.73 5.66 5.07
N ASP A 99 10.57 4.70 5.97
CA ASP A 99 9.26 4.22 6.44
C ASP A 99 8.79 4.94 7.71
N GLY A 100 9.57 5.89 8.22
CA GLY A 100 9.20 6.74 9.34
C GLY A 100 7.89 7.49 9.07
N PHE A 101 6.92 7.33 9.97
CA PHE A 101 5.62 7.97 9.83
C PHE A 101 5.00 8.29 11.20
N SER A 102 4.47 9.51 11.33
CA SER A 102 3.77 10.00 12.52
C SER A 102 2.32 10.36 12.17
N PRO A 103 1.31 9.56 12.56
CA PRO A 103 -0.07 9.83 12.17
C PRO A 103 -0.61 11.11 12.83
N ILE A 104 -1.26 11.99 12.05
CA ILE A 104 -2.09 13.09 12.56
C ILE A 104 -3.53 12.62 12.75
N ASP A 105 -4.38 13.54 13.23
CA ASP A 105 -5.70 13.15 13.69
C ASP A 105 -6.62 12.55 12.61
N GLU A 106 -6.55 13.15 11.42
CA GLU A 106 -7.29 12.69 10.24
C GLU A 106 -6.86 11.28 9.80
N HIS A 107 -5.58 10.93 9.96
CA HIS A 107 -5.04 9.64 9.53
C HIS A 107 -5.59 8.48 10.36
N TYR A 108 -5.69 8.64 11.69
CA TYR A 108 -6.25 7.59 12.53
C TYR A 108 -7.75 7.44 12.32
N GLN A 109 -8.51 8.53 12.15
CA GLN A 109 -9.96 8.44 11.90
C GLN A 109 -10.23 7.71 10.60
N PHE A 110 -9.42 7.98 9.58
CA PHE A 110 -9.50 7.31 8.30
C PHE A 110 -9.22 5.80 8.43
N ALA A 111 -8.14 5.43 9.13
CA ALA A 111 -7.80 4.01 9.37
C ALA A 111 -8.86 3.26 10.18
N ILE A 112 -9.44 3.89 11.21
CA ILE A 112 -10.56 3.33 12.00
C ILE A 112 -11.77 3.08 11.09
N THR A 113 -12.09 4.03 10.20
CA THR A 113 -13.23 3.90 9.28
C THR A 113 -13.04 2.76 8.28
N ILE A 114 -11.81 2.58 7.78
CA ILE A 114 -11.45 1.46 6.90
C ILE A 114 -11.56 0.14 7.67
N THR A 115 -10.98 0.06 8.86
CA THR A 115 -11.03 -1.14 9.71
C THR A 115 -12.48 -1.54 9.99
N GLY A 116 -13.34 -0.56 10.32
CA GLY A 116 -14.77 -0.77 10.49
C GLY A 116 -15.46 -1.38 9.27
N ALA A 117 -15.06 -0.97 8.06
CA ALA A 117 -15.59 -1.53 6.81
C ALA A 117 -15.18 -2.99 6.60
N ILE A 118 -13.92 -3.32 6.90
CA ILE A 118 -13.39 -4.69 6.79
C ILE A 118 -14.10 -5.62 7.79
N VAL A 119 -14.28 -5.15 9.04
CA VAL A 119 -14.98 -5.88 10.10
C VAL A 119 -16.44 -6.11 9.74
N GLU A 120 -17.13 -5.07 9.27
CA GLU A 120 -18.53 -5.15 8.85
C GLU A 120 -18.72 -6.15 7.70
N HIS A 121 -17.88 -6.07 6.66
CA HIS A 121 -17.85 -7.03 5.55
C HIS A 121 -17.65 -8.47 6.05
N THR A 122 -16.69 -8.67 6.95
CA THR A 122 -16.38 -9.98 7.52
C THR A 122 -17.56 -10.56 8.32
N LYS A 123 -18.22 -9.73 9.15
CA LYS A 123 -19.41 -10.15 9.92
C LYS A 123 -20.58 -10.55 9.01
N GLN A 124 -20.81 -9.82 7.94
CA GLN A 124 -21.91 -10.09 7.01
C GLN A 124 -21.71 -11.34 6.18
N LYS A 125 -20.46 -11.70 5.88
CA LYS A 125 -20.14 -12.99 5.24
C LYS A 125 -20.59 -14.17 6.10
N ARG A 126 -20.38 -14.07 7.42
CA ARG A 126 -20.66 -15.15 8.40
C ARG A 126 -22.14 -15.36 8.67
N SER A 127 -22.88 -14.27 8.85
CA SER A 127 -24.29 -14.33 9.21
C SER A 127 -25.22 -14.60 8.02
N ASN A 128 -24.68 -14.78 6.81
CA ASN A 128 -25.46 -14.86 5.57
C ASN A 128 -25.39 -16.26 4.94
N PRO A 129 -26.44 -17.09 5.09
CA PRO A 129 -26.52 -18.42 4.48
C PRO A 129 -26.39 -18.43 2.95
N ARG A 130 -26.63 -17.29 2.27
CA ARG A 130 -26.41 -17.16 0.82
C ARG A 130 -24.94 -16.89 0.46
N TYR A 131 -24.16 -16.30 1.38
CA TYR A 131 -22.70 -16.20 1.21
C TYR A 131 -22.05 -17.57 1.40
N GLU A 132 -22.52 -18.32 2.38
CA GLU A 132 -22.14 -19.72 2.57
C GLU A 132 -22.46 -20.55 1.30
N ARG A 133 -23.68 -20.44 0.74
CA ARG A 133 -24.02 -21.07 -0.56
C ARG A 133 -23.17 -20.56 -1.73
N LEU A 134 -22.83 -19.28 -1.78
CA LEU A 134 -21.94 -18.72 -2.81
C LEU A 134 -20.54 -19.32 -2.70
N TYR A 135 -20.04 -19.43 -1.47
CA TYR A 135 -18.75 -20.03 -1.14
C TYR A 135 -18.70 -21.50 -1.57
N TYR A 136 -19.77 -22.26 -1.30
CA TYR A 136 -19.91 -23.65 -1.77
C TYR A 136 -20.22 -23.79 -3.27
N ALA A 137 -20.76 -22.76 -3.92
CA ALA A 137 -21.04 -22.75 -5.37
C ALA A 137 -19.86 -22.24 -6.22
N LEU A 138 -18.84 -21.60 -5.61
CA LEU A 138 -17.67 -21.04 -6.30
C LEU A 138 -16.95 -22.04 -7.20
N PRO A 139 -16.74 -23.33 -6.84
CA PRO A 139 -16.11 -24.30 -7.73
C PRO A 139 -16.83 -24.45 -9.08
N HIS A 140 -18.15 -24.24 -9.12
CA HIS A 140 -18.95 -24.33 -10.35
C HIS A 140 -18.83 -23.06 -11.22
N VAL A 141 -18.64 -21.90 -10.60
CA VAL A 141 -18.48 -20.59 -11.27
C VAL A 141 -17.09 -20.49 -11.91
N ILE A 142 -16.07 -20.95 -11.18
CA ILE A 142 -14.67 -20.96 -11.61
C ILE A 142 -14.46 -21.84 -12.86
N ASN A 143 -15.19 -22.94 -12.97
CA ASN A 143 -15.07 -23.87 -14.10
C ASN A 143 -15.88 -23.45 -15.34
N ARG A 144 -16.87 -22.54 -15.21
CA ARG A 144 -17.78 -22.16 -16.30
C ARG A 144 -17.67 -20.70 -16.76
N SER A 145 -16.80 -19.88 -16.15
CA SER A 145 -16.63 -18.45 -16.46
C SER A 145 -17.92 -17.62 -16.42
N GLN A 146 -18.96 -18.08 -15.72
CA GLN A 146 -20.22 -17.34 -15.66
C GLN A 146 -20.12 -16.20 -14.65
N PRO A 147 -20.63 -14.99 -14.99
CA PRO A 147 -20.69 -13.89 -14.04
C PRO A 147 -21.52 -14.32 -12.84
N LEU A 148 -20.97 -14.10 -11.64
CA LEU A 148 -21.74 -14.20 -10.42
C LEU A 148 -22.89 -13.18 -10.50
N PRO A 149 -24.12 -13.54 -10.12
CA PRO A 149 -25.18 -12.54 -10.04
C PRO A 149 -24.79 -11.50 -8.98
N ALA A 150 -24.56 -10.27 -9.43
CA ALA A 150 -24.43 -9.12 -8.53
C ALA A 150 -25.69 -9.04 -7.65
N ARG A 151 -25.50 -8.85 -6.34
CA ARG A 151 -26.59 -8.95 -5.36
C ARG A 151 -27.45 -7.68 -5.39
N LYS A 152 -28.78 -7.83 -5.46
CA LYS A 152 -29.76 -6.72 -5.41
C LYS A 152 -29.90 -6.08 -4.01
N ASP A 153 -29.56 -6.83 -2.95
CA ASP A 153 -29.88 -6.46 -1.55
C ASP A 153 -28.72 -5.78 -0.80
N TYR A 154 -27.57 -5.55 -1.45
CA TYR A 154 -26.45 -4.79 -0.86
C TYR A 154 -26.62 -3.28 -1.01
N GLY A 155 -27.81 -2.79 -1.41
CA GLY A 155 -28.10 -1.36 -1.46
C GLY A 155 -27.99 -0.63 -0.12
N LEU A 156 -27.98 -1.36 1.00
CA LEU A 156 -27.72 -0.83 2.35
C LEU A 156 -26.22 -0.84 2.74
N LEU A 157 -25.39 -1.51 1.94
CA LEU A 157 -23.97 -1.79 2.17
C LEU A 157 -23.20 -1.48 0.90
N ASP A 158 -23.30 -0.22 0.50
CA ASP A 158 -22.47 0.34 -0.54
C ASP A 158 -21.01 0.14 -0.10
N GLY A 159 -20.38 -0.97 -0.54
CA GLY A 159 -19.04 -1.39 -0.09
C GLY A 159 -18.13 -0.19 -0.06
N ARG A 160 -17.63 0.16 1.13
CA ARG A 160 -17.12 1.50 1.37
C ARG A 160 -15.93 1.76 0.45
N SER A 161 -16.06 2.79 -0.39
CA SER A 161 -14.95 3.30 -1.19
C SER A 161 -14.12 4.21 -0.29
N PHE A 162 -12.81 4.12 -0.39
CA PHE A 162 -11.87 4.96 0.31
C PHE A 162 -10.94 5.61 -0.69
N VAL A 163 -10.64 6.89 -0.50
CA VAL A 163 -9.68 7.58 -1.34
C VAL A 163 -8.62 8.24 -0.48
N LEU A 164 -7.39 7.84 -0.75
CA LEU A 164 -6.18 8.37 -0.17
C LEU A 164 -5.53 9.25 -1.25
N ARG A 165 -5.79 10.56 -1.22
CA ARG A 165 -5.27 11.48 -2.24
C ARG A 165 -4.24 12.44 -1.67
N GLY A 166 -3.35 12.96 -2.51
CA GLY A 166 -2.40 13.99 -2.11
C GLY A 166 -1.40 14.31 -3.20
N VAL A 167 -0.47 15.21 -2.93
CA VAL A 167 0.65 15.46 -3.85
C VAL A 167 1.79 14.47 -3.62
N LYS A 168 2.73 14.33 -4.56
CA LYS A 168 3.91 13.48 -4.37
C LYS A 168 4.71 13.90 -3.12
N HIS A 169 5.23 12.90 -2.40
CA HIS A 169 6.06 13.03 -1.18
C HIS A 169 5.38 13.58 0.09
N THR A 170 4.06 13.43 0.24
CA THR A 170 3.35 13.83 1.47
C THR A 170 3.20 12.72 2.51
N GLY A 171 3.86 11.56 2.34
CA GLY A 171 3.75 10.43 3.29
C GLY A 171 2.61 9.44 3.02
N ARG A 172 1.85 9.63 1.93
CA ARG A 172 0.77 8.73 1.49
C ARG A 172 1.18 7.25 1.45
N ASN A 173 2.29 6.92 0.81
CA ASN A 173 2.74 5.53 0.67
C ASN A 173 3.22 4.96 2.02
N ALA A 174 3.81 5.79 2.89
CA ALA A 174 4.21 5.37 4.24
C ALA A 174 2.99 5.04 5.09
N PHE A 175 1.95 5.89 5.07
CA PHE A 175 0.66 5.61 5.70
C PHE A 175 0.07 4.29 5.20
N LEU A 176 0.02 4.09 3.88
CA LEU A 176 -0.56 2.89 3.29
C LEU A 176 0.18 1.62 3.68
N ARG A 177 1.53 1.64 3.67
CA ARG A 177 2.35 0.52 4.14
C ARG A 177 2.05 0.19 5.61
N ARG A 178 1.90 1.20 6.47
CA ARG A 178 1.57 1.03 7.88
C ARG A 178 0.16 0.50 8.09
N LEU A 179 -0.80 1.00 7.31
CA LEU A 179 -2.17 0.50 7.31
C LEU A 179 -2.23 -0.99 6.95
N CYS A 180 -1.54 -1.41 5.88
CA CYS A 180 -1.50 -2.82 5.49
C CYS A 180 -0.81 -3.68 6.56
N LYS A 181 0.32 -3.20 7.11
CA LYS A 181 1.07 -3.92 8.15
C LYS A 181 0.24 -4.13 9.42
N MET A 182 -0.59 -3.15 9.80
CA MET A 182 -1.51 -3.24 10.95
C MET A 182 -2.49 -4.41 10.81
N TYR A 183 -2.91 -4.76 9.59
CA TYR A 183 -3.82 -5.89 9.36
C TYR A 183 -3.11 -7.25 9.30
N GLY A 184 -1.77 -7.27 9.27
CA GLY A 184 -0.97 -8.48 9.26
C GLY A 184 -0.89 -9.19 7.90
N PRO A 185 -0.11 -10.28 7.83
CA PRO A 185 0.02 -11.09 6.63
C PRO A 185 -1.23 -11.95 6.38
N PRO A 186 -1.37 -12.55 5.20
CA PRO A 186 -2.38 -13.58 4.94
C PRO A 186 -2.27 -14.76 5.89
N ILE A 187 -3.43 -15.34 6.22
CA ILE A 187 -3.56 -16.42 7.19
C ILE A 187 -4.38 -17.55 6.57
N CYS A 188 -3.89 -18.78 6.75
CA CYS A 188 -4.63 -19.99 6.43
C CYS A 188 -5.30 -20.52 7.70
N ALA A 189 -6.61 -20.71 7.65
CA ALA A 189 -7.38 -21.27 8.75
C ALA A 189 -7.95 -22.64 8.37
N GLU A 190 -7.77 -23.62 9.25
CA GLU A 190 -8.44 -24.91 9.19
C GLU A 190 -9.81 -24.78 9.87
N PRO A 191 -10.92 -25.13 9.22
CA PRO A 191 -12.22 -25.00 9.85
C PRO A 191 -12.39 -26.05 10.96
N VAL A 192 -13.06 -25.65 12.03
CA VAL A 192 -13.42 -26.53 13.16
C VAL A 192 -14.57 -27.49 12.80
N ALA A 193 -15.34 -27.19 11.75
CA ALA A 193 -16.48 -28.00 11.32
C ALA A 193 -16.08 -29.07 10.29
N LEU A 194 -16.52 -30.32 10.52
CA LEU A 194 -16.25 -31.48 9.66
C LEU A 194 -16.76 -31.34 8.21
N ASP A 195 -17.75 -30.47 7.97
CA ASP A 195 -18.40 -30.29 6.67
C ASP A 195 -17.90 -29.04 5.91
N ALA A 196 -16.96 -28.28 6.49
CA ALA A 196 -16.39 -27.09 5.87
C ALA A 196 -15.18 -27.45 4.98
N PRO A 197 -14.87 -26.67 3.92
CA PRO A 197 -13.75 -26.98 3.05
C PRO A 197 -12.42 -26.90 3.81
N PRO A 198 -11.46 -27.80 3.52
CA PRO A 198 -10.37 -28.15 4.43
C PRO A 198 -9.44 -27.00 4.84
N THR A 199 -9.36 -25.93 4.04
CA THR A 199 -8.52 -24.76 4.33
C THR A 199 -9.15 -23.50 3.75
N VAL A 200 -9.24 -22.45 4.56
CA VAL A 200 -9.75 -21.13 4.16
C VAL A 200 -8.63 -20.11 4.28
N TRP A 201 -8.30 -19.45 3.16
CA TRP A 201 -7.39 -18.31 3.19
C TRP A 201 -8.12 -17.03 3.54
N TYR A 202 -7.48 -16.22 4.37
CA TYR A 202 -7.85 -14.85 4.68
C TYR A 202 -6.72 -13.93 4.24
N ILE A 203 -7.00 -13.06 3.26
CA ILE A 203 -6.08 -12.03 2.80
C ILE A 203 -6.61 -10.68 3.29
N PRO A 204 -6.05 -10.09 4.36
CA PRO A 204 -6.58 -8.85 4.94
C PRO A 204 -6.59 -7.70 3.94
N THR A 205 -5.52 -7.56 3.15
CA THR A 205 -5.36 -6.54 2.11
C THR A 205 -4.77 -7.14 0.85
N LEU A 206 -5.30 -6.74 -0.31
CA LEU A 206 -4.72 -7.03 -1.62
C LEU A 206 -4.32 -5.71 -2.28
N THR A 207 -3.02 -5.45 -2.39
CA THR A 207 -2.48 -4.25 -3.03
C THR A 207 -2.04 -4.54 -4.46
N VAL A 208 -2.54 -3.74 -5.39
CA VAL A 208 -2.06 -3.66 -6.78
C VAL A 208 -1.43 -2.29 -6.99
N LYS A 209 -0.17 -2.28 -7.43
CA LYS A 209 0.55 -1.07 -7.78
C LYS A 209 0.23 -0.68 -9.21
N LEU A 210 -0.39 0.49 -9.39
CA LEU A 210 -0.75 0.98 -10.71
C LEU A 210 0.45 1.41 -11.54
N GLU A 211 1.55 1.80 -10.90
CA GLU A 211 2.81 2.14 -11.59
C GLU A 211 3.34 1.00 -12.50
N GLU A 212 2.91 -0.24 -12.23
CA GLU A 212 3.25 -1.45 -12.98
C GLU A 212 2.13 -1.89 -13.95
N CYS A 213 1.03 -1.13 -14.06
CA CYS A 213 -0.18 -1.52 -14.78
C CYS A 213 -0.67 -0.45 -15.76
N GLU A 214 -0.76 -0.77 -17.05
CA GLU A 214 -1.32 0.13 -18.07
C GLU A 214 -2.81 -0.14 -18.34
N ASN A 215 -3.29 -1.34 -18.05
CA ASN A 215 -4.66 -1.72 -18.35
C ASN A 215 -5.24 -2.73 -17.34
N LEU A 216 -6.52 -3.07 -17.49
CA LEU A 216 -7.20 -4.01 -16.60
C LEU A 216 -6.59 -5.42 -16.61
N ALA A 217 -6.03 -5.88 -17.72
CA ALA A 217 -5.38 -7.19 -17.78
C ALA A 217 -4.11 -7.22 -16.92
N ASP A 218 -3.34 -6.13 -16.90
CA ASP A 218 -2.15 -6.00 -16.05
C ASP A 218 -2.53 -6.00 -14.57
N VAL A 219 -3.62 -5.31 -14.21
CA VAL A 219 -4.17 -5.33 -12.84
C VAL A 219 -4.54 -6.76 -12.43
N ILE A 220 -5.24 -7.51 -13.29
CA ILE A 220 -5.63 -8.89 -12.98
C ILE A 220 -4.40 -9.81 -12.93
N HIS A 221 -3.41 -9.57 -13.79
CA HIS A 221 -2.14 -10.28 -13.75
C HIS A 221 -1.40 -10.03 -12.43
N SER A 222 -1.32 -8.77 -11.99
CA SER A 222 -0.72 -8.39 -10.70
C SER A 222 -1.45 -9.07 -9.54
N MET A 223 -2.79 -9.06 -9.53
CA MET A 223 -3.58 -9.80 -8.53
C MET A 223 -3.22 -11.29 -8.49
N ARG A 224 -3.10 -11.93 -9.66
CA ARG A 224 -2.70 -13.34 -9.76
C ARG A 224 -1.32 -13.58 -9.15
N GLN A 225 -0.34 -12.73 -9.47
CA GLN A 225 1.01 -12.87 -8.91
C GLN A 225 1.00 -12.71 -7.39
N THR A 226 0.26 -11.73 -6.87
CA THR A 226 0.11 -11.56 -5.42
C THR A 226 -0.54 -12.78 -4.78
N PHE A 227 -1.63 -13.33 -5.35
CA PHE A 227 -2.24 -14.54 -4.81
C PHE A 227 -1.30 -15.75 -4.80
N ILE A 228 -0.53 -15.95 -5.87
CA ILE A 228 0.46 -17.03 -5.95
C ILE A 228 1.56 -16.85 -4.89
N ALA A 229 2.07 -15.63 -4.74
CA ALA A 229 3.12 -15.32 -3.77
C ALA A 229 2.66 -15.52 -2.32
N GLU A 230 1.43 -15.13 -1.99
CA GLU A 230 0.90 -15.21 -0.63
C GLU A 230 0.51 -16.64 -0.23
N ILE A 231 -0.07 -17.43 -1.14
CA ILE A 231 -0.58 -18.76 -0.82
C ILE A 231 0.55 -19.81 -0.80
N LYS A 232 1.63 -19.59 -1.56
CA LYS A 232 2.84 -20.42 -1.70
C LYS A 232 2.59 -21.84 -2.24
N ASP A 233 1.62 -22.58 -1.69
CA ASP A 233 1.19 -23.91 -2.15
C ASP A 233 -0.35 -23.97 -2.33
N PRO A 234 -0.86 -23.57 -3.50
CA PRO A 234 -2.29 -23.58 -3.76
C PRO A 234 -2.84 -25.00 -3.93
N THR A 235 -4.02 -25.26 -3.34
CA THR A 235 -4.81 -26.47 -3.61
C THR A 235 -5.17 -26.57 -5.09
N ASP A 236 -5.54 -27.75 -5.58
CA ASP A 236 -5.90 -27.93 -7.00
C ASP A 236 -7.07 -27.02 -7.44
N ALA A 237 -8.01 -26.76 -6.52
CA ALA A 237 -9.08 -25.80 -6.74
C ALA A 237 -8.55 -24.37 -6.91
N GLN A 238 -7.59 -23.94 -6.08
CA GLN A 238 -6.94 -22.63 -6.18
C GLN A 238 -6.06 -22.53 -7.43
N LYS A 239 -5.32 -23.59 -7.78
CA LYS A 239 -4.56 -23.68 -9.04
C LYS A 239 -5.48 -23.51 -10.24
N ALA A 240 -6.67 -24.11 -10.24
CA ALA A 240 -7.67 -23.93 -11.29
C ALA A 240 -8.18 -22.48 -11.37
N VAL A 241 -8.42 -21.82 -10.22
CA VAL A 241 -8.76 -20.39 -10.17
C VAL A 241 -7.67 -19.53 -10.80
N PHE A 242 -6.41 -19.75 -10.44
CA PHE A 242 -5.30 -18.93 -10.95
C PHE A 242 -5.07 -19.11 -12.44
N ARG A 243 -5.33 -20.31 -12.98
CA ARG A 243 -5.35 -20.55 -14.44
C ARG A 243 -6.51 -19.83 -15.13
N SER A 244 -7.67 -19.70 -14.48
CA SER A 244 -8.83 -18.97 -15.04
C SER A 244 -8.62 -17.46 -15.12
N LEU A 245 -7.68 -16.89 -14.34
CA LEU A 245 -7.29 -15.47 -14.44
C LEU A 245 -6.55 -15.13 -15.74
N GLU A 246 -6.14 -16.13 -16.53
CA GLU A 246 -5.48 -15.97 -17.84
C GLU A 246 -6.47 -16.01 -19.03
N ARG A 247 -7.77 -16.23 -18.75
CA ARG A 247 -8.80 -16.44 -19.78
C ARG A 247 -9.54 -15.15 -20.17
N ARG A 248 -10.34 -15.23 -21.23
CA ARG A 248 -11.12 -14.10 -21.78
C ARG A 248 -12.07 -13.41 -20.78
N ASP A 249 -12.51 -14.12 -19.72
CA ASP A 249 -13.37 -13.62 -18.64
C ASP A 249 -12.60 -13.38 -17.32
N ALA A 250 -11.34 -12.96 -17.41
CA ALA A 250 -10.43 -12.80 -16.28
C ALA A 250 -10.99 -11.93 -15.14
N ALA A 251 -11.79 -10.90 -15.44
CA ALA A 251 -12.37 -10.01 -14.42
C ALA A 251 -13.36 -10.75 -13.48
N ASN A 252 -14.20 -11.64 -14.02
CA ASN A 252 -15.12 -12.43 -13.20
C ASN A 252 -14.37 -13.45 -12.35
N ALA A 253 -13.33 -14.06 -12.92
CA ALA A 253 -12.44 -14.96 -12.19
C ALA A 253 -11.68 -14.23 -11.05
N ALA A 254 -11.25 -13.00 -11.28
CA ALA A 254 -10.57 -12.18 -10.26
C ALA A 254 -11.50 -11.85 -9.09
N ILE A 255 -12.76 -11.50 -9.37
CA ILE A 255 -13.77 -11.28 -8.32
C ILE A 255 -14.03 -12.57 -7.54
N ALA A 256 -14.18 -13.70 -8.24
CA ALA A 256 -14.37 -15.00 -7.59
C ALA A 256 -13.17 -15.36 -6.69
N ALA A 257 -11.94 -15.11 -7.14
CA ALA A 257 -10.73 -15.31 -6.36
C ALA A 257 -10.73 -14.44 -5.09
N CYS A 258 -11.07 -13.14 -5.20
CA CYS A 258 -11.17 -12.26 -4.04
C CYS A 258 -12.20 -12.74 -3.00
N ILE A 259 -13.32 -13.31 -3.46
CA ILE A 259 -14.36 -13.87 -2.58
C ILE A 259 -13.85 -15.15 -1.91
N LEU A 260 -13.22 -16.05 -2.68
CA LEU A 260 -12.70 -17.34 -2.20
C LEU A 260 -11.60 -17.16 -1.14
N LEU A 261 -10.69 -16.21 -1.37
CA LEU A 261 -9.53 -15.92 -0.52
C LEU A 261 -9.84 -14.90 0.59
N ASN A 262 -11.14 -14.60 0.79
CA ASN A 262 -11.64 -13.65 1.77
C ASN A 262 -10.89 -12.32 1.80
N VAL A 263 -10.66 -11.71 0.63
CA VAL A 263 -10.00 -10.40 0.54
C VAL A 263 -10.80 -9.37 1.37
N GLY A 264 -10.13 -8.78 2.37
CA GLY A 264 -10.70 -7.82 3.31
C GLY A 264 -10.80 -6.41 2.76
N LEU A 265 -9.76 -5.97 2.04
CA LEU A 265 -9.66 -4.67 1.38
C LEU A 265 -8.88 -4.79 0.07
N PHE A 266 -9.41 -4.23 -1.02
CA PHE A 266 -8.70 -4.13 -2.30
C PHE A 266 -8.10 -2.73 -2.47
N ILE A 267 -6.80 -2.65 -2.73
CA ILE A 267 -6.05 -1.39 -2.77
C ILE A 267 -5.47 -1.20 -4.18
N LEU A 268 -5.81 -0.08 -4.81
CA LEU A 268 -5.14 0.44 -6.01
C LEU A 268 -4.15 1.52 -5.58
N ASP A 269 -2.86 1.23 -5.58
CA ASP A 269 -1.82 2.15 -5.13
C ASP A 269 -1.10 2.86 -6.28
N GLY A 270 -0.68 4.11 -6.04
CA GLY A 270 0.20 4.83 -6.94
C GLY A 270 -0.44 5.47 -8.17
N ALA A 271 -1.76 5.65 -8.23
CA ALA A 271 -2.37 6.29 -9.41
C ALA A 271 -1.90 7.75 -9.54
N ASP A 272 -1.40 8.12 -10.71
CA ASP A 272 -0.89 9.47 -10.98
C ASP A 272 -1.25 9.95 -12.39
N VAL A 273 -0.76 11.13 -12.81
CA VAL A 273 -1.16 11.74 -14.08
C VAL A 273 -0.85 10.86 -15.30
N GLU A 274 0.20 10.03 -15.25
CA GLU A 274 0.61 9.18 -16.37
C GLU A 274 -0.45 8.13 -16.69
N HIS A 275 -1.15 7.66 -15.65
CA HIS A 275 -2.21 6.65 -15.74
C HIS A 275 -3.49 7.19 -16.39
N ILE A 276 -3.66 8.52 -16.51
CA ILE A 276 -4.82 9.11 -17.17
C ILE A 276 -4.82 8.80 -18.68
N GLY A 277 -3.63 8.65 -19.28
CA GLY A 277 -3.48 8.28 -20.69
C GLY A 277 -3.71 6.79 -20.99
N CYS A 278 -3.88 5.99 -19.94
CA CYS A 278 -4.05 4.54 -19.95
C CYS A 278 -5.53 4.13 -19.85
N ASP A 279 -5.81 2.83 -19.69
CA ASP A 279 -7.18 2.29 -19.55
C ASP A 279 -7.72 2.40 -18.11
N PHE A 280 -7.55 3.58 -17.49
CA PHE A 280 -7.93 3.82 -16.09
C PHE A 280 -9.43 3.68 -15.86
N GLU A 281 -10.26 3.98 -16.88
CA GLU A 281 -11.71 3.88 -16.79
C GLU A 281 -12.16 2.43 -16.57
N SER A 282 -11.56 1.47 -17.28
CA SER A 282 -11.85 0.04 -17.11
C SER A 282 -11.33 -0.47 -15.77
N ILE A 283 -10.17 -0.01 -15.32
CA ILE A 283 -9.61 -0.33 -13.99
C ILE A 283 -10.55 0.13 -12.87
N LEU A 284 -11.00 1.39 -12.92
CA LEU A 284 -11.93 1.93 -11.91
C LEU A 284 -13.31 1.28 -12.02
N ALA A 285 -13.80 0.96 -13.22
CA ALA A 285 -15.03 0.20 -13.39
C ALA A 285 -14.96 -1.20 -12.76
N PHE A 286 -13.80 -1.87 -12.87
CA PHE A 286 -13.55 -3.14 -12.20
C PHE A 286 -13.54 -2.99 -10.67
N ALA A 287 -12.92 -1.94 -10.12
CA ALA A 287 -12.98 -1.65 -8.69
C ALA A 287 -14.43 -1.42 -8.20
N VAL A 288 -15.25 -0.68 -8.97
CA VAL A 288 -16.69 -0.53 -8.70
C VAL A 288 -17.42 -1.87 -8.76
N GLN A 289 -17.00 -2.76 -9.66
CA GLN A 289 -17.56 -4.10 -9.74
C GLN A 289 -17.25 -4.91 -8.47
N LEU A 290 -16.00 -4.92 -7.97
CA LEU A 290 -15.63 -5.55 -6.69
C LEU A 290 -16.48 -5.02 -5.52
N LYS A 291 -16.69 -3.71 -5.46
CA LYS A 291 -17.58 -3.06 -4.48
C LYS A 291 -19.00 -3.63 -4.50
N SER A 292 -19.55 -3.95 -5.68
CA SER A 292 -20.89 -4.54 -5.79
C SER A 292 -20.98 -5.98 -5.24
N TYR A 293 -19.84 -6.62 -4.99
CA TYR A 293 -19.73 -7.90 -4.26
C TYR A 293 -19.38 -7.72 -2.78
N GLY A 294 -19.42 -6.49 -2.26
CA GLY A 294 -19.20 -6.15 -0.86
C GLY A 294 -17.74 -5.95 -0.47
N ILE A 295 -16.78 -6.12 -1.39
CA ILE A 295 -15.35 -5.95 -1.10
C ILE A 295 -15.05 -4.44 -1.00
N PRO A 296 -14.59 -3.91 0.15
CA PRO A 296 -14.15 -2.53 0.28
C PRO A 296 -12.98 -2.22 -0.66
N ILE A 297 -12.95 -1.00 -1.20
CA ILE A 297 -11.91 -0.55 -2.13
C ILE A 297 -11.20 0.69 -1.59
N LEU A 298 -9.88 0.77 -1.74
CA LEU A 298 -9.08 1.96 -1.46
C LEU A 298 -8.30 2.36 -2.69
N LEU A 299 -8.49 3.60 -3.14
CA LEU A 299 -7.69 4.20 -4.19
C LEU A 299 -6.68 5.16 -3.57
N SER A 300 -5.39 4.89 -3.77
CA SER A 300 -4.30 5.79 -3.43
C SER A 300 -3.85 6.50 -4.70
N CYS A 301 -4.11 7.81 -4.80
CA CYS A 301 -3.86 8.58 -6.01
C CYS A 301 -3.27 9.98 -5.79
N THR A 302 -2.74 10.59 -6.85
CA THR A 302 -2.37 12.01 -6.84
C THR A 302 -3.60 12.89 -6.97
N GLU A 303 -3.51 14.12 -6.50
CA GLU A 303 -4.61 15.09 -6.61
C GLU A 303 -4.98 15.37 -8.09
N ALA A 304 -3.99 15.38 -8.98
CA ALA A 304 -4.19 15.52 -10.42
C ALA A 304 -5.01 14.37 -11.01
N PHE A 305 -4.63 13.12 -10.70
CA PHE A 305 -5.39 11.94 -11.10
C PHE A 305 -6.81 11.98 -10.56
N PHE A 306 -6.98 12.27 -9.26
CA PHE A 306 -8.29 12.32 -8.62
C PHE A 306 -9.24 13.32 -9.30
N ARG A 307 -8.76 14.56 -9.55
CA ARG A 307 -9.54 15.59 -10.22
C ARG A 307 -9.98 15.14 -11.60
N ARG A 308 -9.07 14.55 -12.38
CA ARG A 308 -9.40 14.08 -13.72
C ARG A 308 -10.36 12.90 -13.72
N ALA A 309 -10.14 11.91 -12.86
CA ALA A 309 -11.03 10.77 -12.72
C ALA A 309 -12.43 11.18 -12.27
N SER A 310 -12.54 12.27 -11.48
CA SER A 310 -13.83 12.86 -11.07
C SER A 310 -14.61 13.52 -12.22
N LEU A 311 -13.93 13.88 -13.33
CA LEU A 311 -14.57 14.40 -14.55
C LEU A 311 -15.06 13.29 -15.49
N SER A 312 -14.70 12.03 -15.24
CA SER A 312 -15.19 10.90 -16.04
C SER A 312 -16.66 10.56 -15.72
N THR A 313 -17.23 9.61 -16.47
CA THR A 313 -18.66 9.27 -16.40
C THR A 313 -19.14 8.96 -14.97
N SER A 314 -20.44 9.15 -14.72
CA SER A 314 -21.07 8.94 -13.40
C SER A 314 -20.85 7.54 -12.80
N ARG A 315 -20.54 6.52 -13.63
CA ARG A 315 -20.21 5.17 -13.19
C ARG A 315 -18.85 5.10 -12.49
N ILE A 316 -17.86 5.85 -12.97
CA ILE A 316 -16.50 5.92 -12.41
C ILE A 316 -16.48 6.79 -11.14
N GLY A 317 -17.32 7.84 -11.11
CA GLY A 317 -17.51 8.65 -9.90
C GLY A 317 -17.86 7.85 -8.65
N LYS A 318 -18.50 6.67 -8.79
CA LYS A 318 -18.79 5.75 -7.67
C LYS A 318 -17.55 5.10 -7.05
N ALA A 319 -16.45 4.96 -7.80
CA ALA A 319 -15.17 4.53 -7.24
C ALA A 319 -14.62 5.58 -6.28
N LEU A 320 -14.94 6.86 -6.53
CA LEU A 320 -14.42 8.02 -5.83
C LEU A 320 -15.40 8.58 -4.78
N SER A 321 -16.65 8.13 -4.76
CA SER A 321 -17.75 8.69 -3.96
C SER A 321 -17.73 8.28 -2.47
N GLY A 322 -16.55 8.02 -1.92
CA GLY A 322 -16.37 7.44 -0.60
C GLY A 322 -15.77 8.38 0.43
N THR A 323 -15.23 7.81 1.51
CA THR A 323 -14.46 8.59 2.50
C THR A 323 -13.13 8.99 1.88
N VAL A 324 -12.80 10.28 1.92
CA VAL A 324 -11.58 10.83 1.33
C VAL A 324 -10.70 11.42 2.43
N VAL A 325 -9.44 11.04 2.47
CA VAL A 325 -8.40 11.72 3.24
C VAL A 325 -7.41 12.38 2.27
N THR A 326 -7.01 13.61 2.58
CA THR A 326 -6.15 14.42 1.69
C THR A 326 -4.82 14.72 2.36
N PHE A 327 -3.74 14.15 1.84
CA PHE A 327 -2.38 14.40 2.30
C PHE A 327 -1.84 15.65 1.60
N ARG A 328 -1.73 16.73 2.37
CA ARG A 328 -1.28 18.04 1.88
C ARG A 328 0.16 18.28 2.33
N PRO A 329 0.94 19.10 1.59
CA PRO A 329 2.16 19.67 2.15
C PRO A 329 1.81 20.49 3.40
N PHE A 330 2.64 20.39 4.43
CA PHE A 330 2.50 21.19 5.64
C PHE A 330 2.85 22.65 5.39
N GLY A 331 2.31 23.53 6.23
CA GLY A 331 2.65 24.95 6.24
C GLY A 331 4.07 25.21 6.77
N PRO A 332 4.56 26.46 6.64
CA PRO A 332 5.82 26.86 7.25
C PRO A 332 5.74 26.70 8.78
N PRO A 333 6.82 26.27 9.44
CA PRO A 333 6.86 26.14 10.89
C PRO A 333 6.88 27.51 11.56
N ASP A 334 6.48 27.54 12.82
CA ASP A 334 6.65 28.71 13.69
C ASP A 334 8.12 28.88 14.10
N GLU A 335 8.51 30.09 14.49
CA GLU A 335 9.86 30.34 14.96
C GLU A 335 10.05 29.80 16.38
N LEU A 336 11.07 28.95 16.56
CA LEU A 336 11.46 28.43 17.87
C LEU A 336 12.41 29.40 18.58
N GLU A 337 12.14 29.68 19.86
CA GLU A 337 12.96 30.60 20.67
C GLU A 337 14.29 29.95 21.09
N GLU A 338 14.26 28.66 21.40
CA GLU A 338 15.37 27.89 21.98
C GLU A 338 15.54 26.52 21.32
N ASP A 339 16.74 25.97 21.43
CA ASP A 339 17.03 24.62 20.95
C ASP A 339 16.22 23.60 21.76
N ILE A 340 15.71 22.57 21.10
CA ILE A 340 14.83 21.60 21.76
C ILE A 340 15.69 20.54 22.46
N THR A 341 15.72 20.63 23.79
CA THR A 341 16.31 19.63 24.70
C THR A 341 15.24 18.67 25.21
N PHE A 342 15.49 17.37 25.12
CA PHE A 342 14.57 16.35 25.60
C PHE A 342 14.91 15.93 27.04
N GLU A 343 14.83 16.89 27.96
CA GLU A 343 15.08 16.69 29.39
C GLU A 343 13.77 16.36 30.14
N SER A 344 13.50 15.06 30.30
CA SER A 344 12.50 14.48 31.23
C SER A 344 11.03 14.54 30.81
N GLU A 345 10.34 13.45 31.12
CA GLU A 345 8.91 13.21 30.88
C GLU A 345 8.05 14.29 31.55
N GLY A 346 7.23 15.03 30.79
CA GLY A 346 6.16 15.85 31.36
C GLY A 346 5.81 17.16 30.65
N THR A 347 6.65 17.70 29.77
CA THR A 347 6.30 18.91 29.01
C THR A 347 5.69 18.53 27.66
N GLU A 348 4.36 18.57 27.58
CA GLU A 348 3.67 18.58 26.28
C GLU A 348 3.98 19.92 25.60
N LEU A 349 4.97 19.91 24.72
CA LEU A 349 5.21 21.02 23.81
C LEU A 349 4.24 20.87 22.64
N ASP A 350 3.32 21.83 22.53
CA ASP A 350 2.40 21.94 21.40
C ASP A 350 3.15 22.56 20.22
N PHE A 351 3.64 21.71 19.32
CA PHE A 351 4.37 22.12 18.14
C PHE A 351 3.45 22.15 16.92
N ASP A 352 3.70 23.06 15.99
CA ASP A 352 3.11 22.98 14.66
C ASP A 352 3.41 21.62 13.99
N GLU A 353 2.62 21.27 12.97
CA GLU A 353 2.71 19.95 12.33
C GLU A 353 4.10 19.70 11.72
N TRP A 354 4.73 20.70 11.10
CA TRP A 354 6.04 20.55 10.48
C TRP A 354 7.15 20.36 11.53
N THR A 355 7.12 21.17 12.58
CA THR A 355 8.04 21.04 13.72
C THR A 355 7.86 19.70 14.40
N SER A 356 6.63 19.22 14.60
CA SER A 356 6.34 17.89 15.14
C SER A 356 7.00 16.77 14.32
N TYR A 357 6.96 16.86 12.99
CA TYR A 357 7.64 15.91 12.10
C TYR A 357 9.17 16.03 12.17
N CYS A 358 9.71 17.25 12.26
CA CYS A 358 11.15 17.45 12.43
C CYS A 358 11.65 16.82 13.74
N VAL A 359 10.93 17.05 14.85
CA VAL A 359 11.20 16.43 16.15
C VAL A 359 11.12 14.91 16.02
N PHE A 360 10.07 14.39 15.37
CA PHE A 360 9.91 12.95 15.15
C PHE A 360 11.08 12.32 14.38
N PHE A 361 11.55 12.93 13.29
CA PHE A 361 12.69 12.41 12.53
C PHE A 361 14.03 12.61 13.24
N TRP A 362 14.17 13.69 14.01
CA TRP A 362 15.34 13.90 14.87
C TRP A 362 15.45 12.82 15.95
N LEU A 363 14.39 12.61 16.72
CA LEU A 363 14.27 11.59 17.76
C LEU A 363 14.21 10.16 17.22
N GLY A 364 13.74 10.03 15.98
CA GLY A 364 13.61 8.75 15.27
C GLY A 364 14.94 8.20 14.77
N GLY A 365 15.98 9.02 14.68
CA GLY A 365 17.33 8.59 14.32
C GLY A 365 18.22 8.25 15.52
N LEU A 366 19.54 8.23 15.30
CA LEU A 366 20.51 7.75 16.29
C LEU A 366 21.04 8.84 17.23
N PHE A 367 20.88 10.12 16.85
CA PHE A 367 21.40 11.27 17.58
C PHE A 367 20.34 12.07 18.33
N GLY A 368 19.10 11.57 18.40
CA GLY A 368 18.02 12.18 19.17
C GLY A 368 18.06 11.92 20.67
N ASP A 369 19.18 11.42 21.21
CA ASP A 369 19.35 11.23 22.65
C ASP A 369 19.81 12.53 23.35
N LYS A 370 19.68 12.57 24.67
CA LYS A 370 19.91 13.72 25.57
C LYS A 370 21.23 14.47 25.37
N SER A 371 22.21 13.88 24.69
CA SER A 371 23.52 14.49 24.45
C SER A 371 23.53 15.55 23.36
N ARG A 372 22.52 15.61 22.48
CA ARG A 372 22.49 16.57 21.37
C ARG A 372 21.10 17.19 21.19
N PRO A 373 20.92 18.47 21.55
CA PRO A 373 19.64 19.15 21.33
C PRO A 373 19.37 19.31 19.83
N MET A 374 18.08 19.36 19.46
CA MET A 374 17.70 19.71 18.10
C MET A 374 17.84 21.24 17.94
N PRO A 375 18.61 21.74 16.96
CA PRO A 375 18.73 23.18 16.75
C PRO A 375 17.38 23.83 16.45
N LYS A 376 17.11 24.98 17.07
CA LYS A 376 15.86 25.74 16.89
C LYS A 376 15.62 26.18 15.45
N GLY A 377 16.69 26.38 14.69
CA GLY A 377 16.60 26.73 13.28
C GLY A 377 16.29 25.55 12.36
N LEU A 378 16.44 24.30 12.83
CA LEU A 378 16.34 23.12 11.99
C LEU A 378 14.98 23.00 11.26
N PRO A 379 13.82 23.21 11.89
CA PRO A 379 12.53 23.17 11.19
C PRO A 379 12.44 24.17 10.03
N LYS A 380 12.93 25.40 10.24
CA LYS A 380 12.93 26.46 9.21
C LYS A 380 13.87 26.10 8.07
N TRP A 381 15.09 25.64 8.37
CA TRP A 381 16.09 25.27 7.35
C TRP A 381 15.60 24.12 6.47
N THR A 382 14.99 23.09 7.07
CA THR A 382 14.45 21.96 6.31
C THR A 382 13.20 22.33 5.53
N TYR A 383 12.34 23.22 6.07
CA TYR A 383 11.16 23.70 5.34
C TYR A 383 11.52 24.45 4.06
N GLU A 384 12.53 25.32 4.09
CA GLU A 384 13.00 26.07 2.91
C GLU A 384 13.38 25.16 1.73
N ILE A 385 13.77 23.91 2.02
CA ILE A 385 14.20 22.92 1.02
C ILE A 385 13.07 21.95 0.68
N CYS A 386 12.34 21.48 1.70
CA CYS A 386 11.36 20.40 1.58
C CYS A 386 9.94 20.90 1.30
N MET A 387 9.64 22.17 1.55
CA MET A 387 8.37 22.82 1.24
C MET A 387 7.16 22.00 1.75
N GLY A 388 7.20 21.59 3.02
CA GLY A 388 6.13 20.84 3.67
C GLY A 388 6.00 19.37 3.26
N ARG A 389 6.92 18.79 2.47
CA ARG A 389 6.85 17.39 2.00
C ARG A 389 7.63 16.43 2.88
N ILE A 390 6.90 15.57 3.59
CA ILE A 390 7.42 14.57 4.52
C ILE A 390 8.41 13.60 3.86
N GLY A 391 8.17 13.18 2.62
CA GLY A 391 9.04 12.24 1.92
C GLY A 391 10.43 12.83 1.64
N TRP A 392 10.51 14.13 1.37
CA TRP A 392 11.79 14.84 1.23
C TRP A 392 12.45 15.05 2.59
N LEU A 393 11.65 15.38 3.60
CA LEU A 393 12.11 15.50 4.99
C LEU A 393 12.76 14.21 5.48
N ALA A 394 12.10 13.07 5.28
CA ALA A 394 12.59 11.74 5.68
C ALA A 394 13.92 11.40 4.99
N ALA A 395 14.03 11.66 3.68
CA ALA A 395 15.26 11.42 2.93
C ALA A 395 16.41 12.31 3.43
N GLY A 396 16.17 13.61 3.60
CA GLY A 396 17.17 14.55 4.11
C GLY A 396 17.61 14.25 5.53
N PHE A 397 16.69 13.89 6.43
CA PHE A 397 17.04 13.49 7.78
C PHE A 397 17.83 12.17 7.82
N LYS A 398 17.50 11.20 6.97
CA LYS A 398 18.31 9.97 6.85
C LYS A 398 19.76 10.32 6.51
N ALA A 399 19.96 11.13 5.46
CA ALA A 399 21.29 11.58 5.05
C ALA A 399 22.00 12.39 6.14
N LEU A 400 21.27 13.26 6.86
CA LEU A 400 21.81 14.02 7.98
C LEU A 400 22.29 13.10 9.11
N HIS A 401 21.50 12.10 9.49
CA HIS A 401 21.92 11.12 10.50
C HIS A 401 23.12 10.30 10.03
N GLU A 402 23.18 9.91 8.76
CA GLU A 402 24.35 9.23 8.18
C GLU A 402 25.61 10.09 8.27
N GLN A 403 25.54 11.38 7.93
CA GLN A 403 26.66 12.31 8.05
C GLN A 403 27.12 12.50 9.49
N LEU A 404 26.18 12.55 10.44
CA LEU A 404 26.50 12.63 11.87
C LEU A 404 27.11 11.33 12.42
N ILE A 405 26.86 10.16 11.82
CA ILE A 405 27.56 8.91 12.16
C ILE A 405 29.05 9.05 11.83
N TRP A 406 29.37 9.52 10.63
CA TRP A 406 30.74 9.68 10.17
C TRP A 406 31.46 10.84 10.86
N TYR A 407 30.73 11.91 11.18
CA TYR A 407 31.28 13.13 11.75
C TYR A 407 30.48 13.59 12.99
N PRO A 408 30.58 12.88 14.12
CA PRO A 408 29.72 13.12 15.29
C PRO A 408 29.94 14.48 15.96
N GLY A 409 31.13 15.06 15.84
CA GLY A 409 31.50 16.36 16.43
C GLY A 409 31.14 17.59 15.58
N THR A 410 30.54 17.41 14.39
CA THR A 410 30.20 18.53 13.50
C THR A 410 29.03 19.32 14.07
N ASP A 411 29.12 20.65 14.16
CA ASP A 411 28.00 21.51 14.57
C ASP A 411 26.93 21.62 13.48
N LEU A 412 25.65 21.64 13.87
CA LEU A 412 24.55 21.84 12.92
C LEU A 412 24.36 23.33 12.63
N THR A 413 24.89 23.76 11.49
CA THR A 413 24.61 25.08 10.93
C THR A 413 23.60 24.98 9.80
N LYS A 414 22.96 26.12 9.44
CA LYS A 414 22.10 26.20 8.26
C LYS A 414 22.82 25.68 7.01
N GLY A 415 24.06 26.13 6.76
CA GLY A 415 24.84 25.73 5.59
C GLY A 415 25.05 24.23 5.49
N PHE A 416 25.46 23.59 6.60
CA PHE A 416 25.69 22.15 6.65
C PHE A 416 24.41 21.34 6.39
N VAL A 417 23.30 21.71 7.05
CA VAL A 417 22.01 21.04 6.84
C VAL A 417 21.52 21.23 5.41
N THR A 418 21.64 22.45 4.87
CA THR A 418 21.22 22.75 3.50
C THR A 418 22.00 21.95 2.48
N GLU A 419 23.33 21.88 2.60
CA GLU A 419 24.18 21.11 1.68
C GLU A 419 23.76 19.62 1.63
N ILE A 420 23.60 19.00 2.80
CA ILE A 420 23.19 17.59 2.90
C ILE A 420 21.81 17.35 2.27
N PHE A 421 20.85 18.20 2.60
CA PHE A 421 19.49 18.05 2.09
C PHE A 421 19.42 18.32 0.58
N GLU A 422 20.14 19.31 0.06
CA GLU A 422 20.18 19.60 -1.37
C GLU A 422 20.88 18.51 -2.17
N GLU A 423 21.99 17.96 -1.67
CA GLU A 423 22.68 16.81 -2.28
C GLU A 423 21.74 15.60 -2.33
N GLN A 424 21.12 15.25 -1.20
CA GLN A 424 20.18 14.12 -1.13
C GLN A 424 18.95 14.30 -2.02
N LEU A 425 18.53 15.55 -2.27
CA LEU A 425 17.36 15.92 -3.06
C LEU A 425 17.71 16.46 -4.45
N ALA A 426 18.93 16.20 -4.94
CA ALA A 426 19.36 16.65 -6.27
C ALA A 426 18.48 16.09 -7.38
N TYR A 427 18.01 14.84 -7.24
CA TYR A 427 17.12 14.17 -8.20
C TYR A 427 15.75 14.86 -8.37
N CYS A 428 15.32 15.68 -7.40
CA CYS A 428 14.04 16.40 -7.45
C CYS A 428 14.21 17.93 -7.57
N GLU A 429 15.41 18.41 -7.90
CA GLU A 429 15.71 19.84 -8.02
C GLU A 429 14.78 20.57 -9.00
N ASP A 430 14.48 19.97 -10.16
CA ASP A 430 13.55 20.57 -11.15
C ASP A 430 12.13 20.75 -10.58
N ALA A 431 11.63 19.75 -9.84
CA ALA A 431 10.32 19.82 -9.20
C ALA A 431 10.31 20.87 -8.08
N ARG A 432 11.37 20.92 -7.26
CA ARG A 432 11.55 21.94 -6.22
C ARG A 432 11.58 23.35 -6.81
N ARG A 433 12.29 23.55 -7.92
CA ARG A 433 12.33 24.83 -8.63
C ARG A 433 10.94 25.25 -9.12
N ALA A 434 10.23 24.35 -9.80
CA ALA A 434 8.89 24.63 -10.31
C ALA A 434 7.89 24.98 -9.19
N LEU A 435 8.03 24.36 -8.02
CA LEU A 435 7.21 24.68 -6.84
C LEU A 435 7.58 26.04 -6.23
N ARG A 436 8.88 26.37 -6.13
CA ARG A 436 9.33 27.68 -5.65
C ARG A 436 8.79 28.82 -6.54
N ASP A 437 8.84 28.64 -7.85
CA ASP A 437 8.27 29.60 -8.82
C ASP A 437 6.74 29.76 -8.66
N ALA A 438 6.06 28.68 -8.26
CA ALA A 438 4.62 28.66 -8.02
C ALA A 438 4.18 29.39 -6.74
N GLU A 439 5.02 29.33 -5.69
CA GLU A 439 4.81 29.98 -4.41
C GLU A 439 5.17 31.47 -4.45
N SER A 440 6.24 31.84 -5.17
CA SER A 440 6.68 33.23 -5.32
C SER A 440 5.76 34.10 -6.19
N GLY A 441 4.77 33.51 -6.85
CA GLY A 441 3.84 34.23 -7.72
C GLY A 441 4.41 34.56 -9.10
N ASN A 442 5.63 34.09 -9.41
CA ASN A 442 6.28 34.28 -10.71
C ASN A 442 5.57 33.54 -11.87
N GLY A 443 4.60 32.68 -11.55
CA GLY A 443 3.89 31.85 -12.52
C GLY A 443 4.72 30.63 -12.91
N VAL A 444 4.05 29.52 -13.23
CA VAL A 444 4.70 28.29 -13.68
C VAL A 444 4.43 28.13 -15.18
N SER A 445 5.47 27.82 -15.96
CA SER A 445 5.26 27.50 -17.39
C SER A 445 4.37 26.27 -17.55
N GLU A 446 3.56 26.22 -18.61
CA GLU A 446 2.68 25.08 -18.89
C GLU A 446 3.46 23.76 -18.98
N LEU A 447 4.65 23.78 -19.57
CA LEU A 447 5.55 22.62 -19.67
C LEU A 447 5.99 22.12 -18.28
N SER A 448 6.42 23.04 -17.41
CA SER A 448 6.85 22.69 -16.04
C SER A 448 5.68 22.20 -15.19
N PHE A 449 4.52 22.84 -15.33
CA PHE A 449 3.30 22.41 -14.65
C PHE A 449 2.88 21.01 -15.09
N THR A 450 2.92 20.73 -16.41
CA THR A 450 2.54 19.43 -16.95
C THR A 450 3.50 18.33 -16.50
N ARG A 451 4.82 18.61 -16.53
CA ARG A 451 5.87 17.65 -16.11
C ARG A 451 5.80 17.32 -14.62
N PHE A 452 5.43 18.29 -13.78
CA PHE A 452 5.43 18.13 -12.32
C PHE A 452 4.03 18.20 -11.71
N MET A 453 2.99 17.91 -12.49
CA MET A 453 1.59 18.12 -12.11
C MET A 453 1.20 17.42 -10.81
N ASP A 454 1.72 16.22 -10.58
CA ASP A 454 1.48 15.43 -9.37
C ASP A 454 2.10 16.01 -8.10
N HIS A 455 3.01 16.99 -8.23
CA HIS A 455 3.61 17.71 -7.10
C HIS A 455 2.78 18.92 -6.68
N PHE A 456 1.86 19.40 -7.53
CA PHE A 456 1.08 20.60 -7.30
C PHE A 456 -0.23 20.31 -6.55
N PRO A 457 -0.68 21.22 -5.66
CA PRO A 457 -1.95 21.09 -4.97
C PRO A 457 -3.13 21.23 -5.94
N ALA A 458 -4.30 20.80 -5.47
CA ALA A 458 -5.55 20.74 -6.22
C ALA A 458 -5.85 22.02 -7.04
N ASN A 459 -5.75 23.17 -6.39
CA ASN A 459 -6.10 24.47 -6.94
C ASN A 459 -5.04 25.07 -7.88
N ALA A 460 -3.89 24.42 -8.06
CA ALA A 460 -2.80 24.97 -8.87
C ALA A 460 -3.21 25.15 -10.34
N ALA A 461 -3.92 24.18 -10.92
CA ALA A 461 -4.38 24.27 -12.31
C ALA A 461 -5.30 25.48 -12.53
N GLU A 462 -6.20 25.76 -11.60
CA GLU A 462 -7.09 26.94 -11.63
C GLU A 462 -6.29 28.23 -11.42
N LYS A 463 -5.41 28.25 -10.42
CA LYS A 463 -4.53 29.39 -10.08
C LYS A 463 -3.70 29.84 -11.27
N PHE A 464 -3.17 28.89 -12.04
CA PHE A 464 -2.32 29.16 -13.20
C PHE A 464 -3.08 29.23 -14.53
N LYS A 465 -4.42 29.10 -14.51
CA LYS A 465 -5.27 29.02 -15.72
C LYS A 465 -4.87 27.87 -16.66
N LEU A 466 -4.33 26.79 -16.11
CA LEU A 466 -3.87 25.59 -16.80
C LEU A 466 -4.87 24.43 -16.69
N VAL A 467 -6.15 24.69 -16.42
CA VAL A 467 -7.18 23.64 -16.33
C VAL A 467 -7.26 22.81 -17.63
N GLN A 468 -6.93 23.40 -18.77
CA GLN A 468 -6.87 22.70 -20.05
C GLN A 468 -5.80 21.60 -20.10
N SER A 469 -4.69 21.73 -19.36
CA SER A 469 -3.65 20.68 -19.32
C SER A 469 -4.07 19.45 -18.51
N LEU A 470 -5.13 19.56 -17.69
CA LEU A 470 -5.80 18.42 -17.07
C LEU A 470 -6.69 17.64 -18.07
N ALA A 471 -7.01 18.23 -19.22
CA ALA A 471 -7.82 17.60 -20.26
C ALA A 471 -6.90 16.90 -21.28
N VAL A 472 -6.93 15.56 -21.31
CA VAL A 472 -6.28 14.81 -22.40
C VAL A 472 -7.05 15.08 -23.69
N THR A 473 -6.36 15.57 -24.72
CA THR A 473 -6.89 15.57 -26.08
C THR A 473 -7.19 14.11 -26.44
N PRO A 474 -8.44 13.72 -26.73
CA PRO A 474 -8.75 12.33 -27.07
C PRO A 474 -7.81 11.93 -28.20
N LYS A 475 -7.04 10.84 -28.02
CA LYS A 475 -6.20 10.27 -29.09
C LYS A 475 -7.12 10.14 -30.30
N GLY A 476 -6.93 11.02 -31.29
CA GLY A 476 -7.72 11.02 -32.49
C GLY A 476 -7.66 9.61 -33.04
N ARG A 477 -8.82 8.97 -33.23
CA ARG A 477 -8.89 7.71 -33.99
C ARG A 477 -8.10 7.96 -35.26
N ALA A 478 -6.95 7.32 -35.41
CA ALA A 478 -6.32 7.18 -36.71
C ALA A 478 -7.40 6.59 -37.61
N ARG A 479 -7.92 7.40 -38.53
CA ARG A 479 -8.86 6.95 -39.54
C ARG A 479 -8.13 5.84 -40.31
N ARG A 480 -8.62 4.60 -40.18
CA ARG A 480 -8.29 3.54 -41.11
C ARG A 480 -8.96 3.82 -42.44
#